data_AF-A0A2H0Q547-F1
#
_entry.id   AF-A0A2H0Q547-F1
#
_cell.length_a   1.000
_cell.length_b   1.000
_cell.length_c   1.000
_cell.angle_alpha   90.00
_cell.angle_beta   90.00
_cell.angle_gamma   90.00
#
_symmetry.space_group_name_H-M   'P 1'
#
loop_
_entity.id
_entity.type
_entity.pdbx_description
1 polymer ?
#
loop_
_entity_poly.entity_id
_entity_poly.type
_entity_poly.pdbx_seq_one_letter_code
_entity_poly.pdbx_strand_id
1 'polypeptide(L)'
;MYVKKLISFLLLLISFQVFGAQCDINNIVDEVTNNFQRNRRQAMTKAKDLAGVPRGARLQKQYVVTGDVTKRGQPGYVYNSNVTHQGRYYEYLDSEGNKKFIVEHTKDFDQGSGAHFHAARPLDANPYSNNRDYTLLGTDESGGSVVKKYMKIKDNSGEHHIYYHVENP
;
A
#
# COMPACT_ATOMS: atom_id res chain seq x y z
N MET A 1 -60.31 27.45 -25.61
CA MET A 1 -59.25 26.57 -26.14
C MET A 1 -57.91 27.27 -26.05
N TYR A 2 -57.05 26.89 -25.10
CA TYR A 2 -55.60 27.06 -25.20
C TYR A 2 -54.94 26.11 -24.19
N VAL A 3 -54.35 25.04 -24.73
CA VAL A 3 -53.63 23.99 -24.00
C VAL A 3 -52.21 24.49 -23.73
N LYS A 4 -51.82 24.68 -22.47
CA LYS A 4 -50.41 24.88 -22.10
C LYS A 4 -49.82 23.56 -21.62
N LYS A 5 -48.86 23.07 -22.42
CA LYS A 5 -48.11 21.83 -22.27
C LYS A 5 -47.41 21.75 -20.91
N LEU A 6 -47.61 20.65 -20.20
CA LEU A 6 -46.70 20.17 -19.16
C LEU A 6 -45.32 19.93 -19.79
N ILE A 7 -44.29 20.61 -19.30
CA ILE A 7 -42.89 20.25 -19.55
C ILE A 7 -42.41 19.53 -18.30
N SER A 8 -42.30 18.21 -18.40
CA SER A 8 -41.68 17.35 -17.39
C SER A 8 -40.17 17.58 -17.44
N PHE A 9 -39.62 18.22 -16.41
CA PHE A 9 -38.17 18.35 -16.22
C PHE A 9 -37.68 17.10 -15.48
N LEU A 10 -37.30 16.08 -16.24
CA LEU A 10 -36.60 14.91 -15.71
C LEU A 10 -35.17 15.34 -15.38
N LEU A 11 -34.91 15.69 -14.12
CA LEU A 11 -33.55 15.90 -13.62
C LEU A 11 -32.81 14.56 -13.63
N LEU A 12 -31.91 14.40 -14.60
CA LEU A 12 -30.93 13.32 -14.60
C LEU A 12 -29.81 13.70 -13.63
N LEU A 13 -29.88 13.20 -12.39
CA LEU A 13 -28.79 13.24 -11.42
C LEU A 13 -27.66 12.33 -11.91
N ILE A 14 -26.68 12.92 -12.59
CA ILE A 14 -25.41 12.25 -12.88
C ILE A 14 -24.58 12.30 -11.60
N SER A 15 -24.59 11.22 -10.83
CA SER A 15 -23.64 11.02 -9.75
C SER A 15 -22.25 10.76 -10.34
N PHE A 16 -21.38 11.78 -10.26
CA PHE A 16 -19.94 11.58 -10.44
C PHE A 16 -19.43 10.77 -9.24
N GLN A 17 -19.41 9.45 -9.37
CA GLN A 17 -18.67 8.59 -8.45
C GLN A 17 -17.19 8.70 -8.80
N VAL A 18 -16.51 9.65 -8.16
CA VAL A 18 -15.05 9.71 -8.16
C VAL A 18 -14.56 8.51 -7.35
N PHE A 19 -14.28 7.38 -8.01
CA PHE A 19 -13.52 6.29 -7.43
C PHE A 19 -12.02 6.67 -7.37
N GLY A 20 -11.73 7.73 -6.61
CA GLY A 20 -10.42 7.88 -6.00
C GLY A 20 -10.34 6.86 -4.86
N ALA A 21 -9.21 6.17 -4.73
CA ALA A 21 -8.91 5.53 -3.46
C ALA A 21 -8.90 6.66 -2.42
N GLN A 22 -9.99 6.81 -1.68
CA GLN A 22 -10.08 7.77 -0.59
C GLN A 22 -8.98 7.33 0.38
N CYS A 23 -7.87 8.06 0.43
CA CYS A 23 -6.97 7.96 1.57
C CYS A 23 -7.82 8.33 2.77
N ASP A 24 -8.10 7.36 3.65
CA ASP A 24 -8.84 7.66 4.87
C ASP A 24 -7.97 8.58 5.72
N ILE A 25 -8.26 9.88 5.67
CA ILE A 25 -7.50 10.91 6.37
C ILE A 25 -7.55 10.68 7.89
N ASN A 26 -8.60 9.99 8.36
CA ASN A 26 -8.79 9.56 9.74
C ASN A 26 -7.83 8.43 10.14
N ASN A 27 -7.09 7.85 9.21
CA ASN A 27 -6.02 6.88 9.49
C ASN A 27 -4.65 7.56 9.62
N ILE A 28 -4.58 8.87 9.35
CA ILE A 28 -3.37 9.70 9.41
C ILE A 28 -3.42 10.61 10.65
N VAL A 29 -4.51 11.36 10.81
CA VAL A 29 -4.70 12.37 11.86
C VAL A 29 -5.93 12.03 12.70
N ASP A 30 -5.80 12.15 14.02
CA ASP A 30 -6.91 12.10 14.96
C ASP A 30 -7.66 13.44 14.93
N GLU A 31 -8.90 13.44 14.48
CA GLU A 31 -9.69 14.68 14.30
C GLU A 31 -9.95 15.44 15.61
N VAL A 32 -9.94 14.75 16.75
CA VAL A 32 -10.21 15.35 18.07
C VAL A 32 -9.00 16.10 18.60
N THR A 33 -7.81 15.57 18.38
CA THR A 33 -6.55 16.09 18.91
C THR A 33 -5.72 16.83 17.85
N ASN A 34 -6.11 16.73 16.58
CA ASN A 34 -5.36 17.21 15.41
C ASN A 34 -3.91 16.70 15.36
N ASN A 35 -3.64 15.53 15.97
CA ASN A 35 -2.33 14.90 16.02
C ASN A 35 -2.29 13.67 15.12
N PHE A 36 -1.10 13.33 14.64
CA PHE A 36 -0.94 12.07 13.92
C PHE A 36 -1.20 10.87 14.82
N GLN A 37 -1.93 9.89 14.30
CA GLN A 37 -2.33 8.73 15.10
C GLN A 37 -1.17 7.79 15.43
N ARG A 38 -0.14 7.75 14.57
CA ARG A 38 0.95 6.77 14.68
C ARG A 38 2.31 7.36 14.32
N ASN A 39 3.31 6.99 15.10
CA ASN A 39 4.69 7.01 14.68
C ASN A 39 5.03 5.78 13.82
N ARG A 40 6.19 5.83 13.15
CA ARG A 40 6.68 4.75 12.28
C ARG A 40 6.68 3.37 12.95
N ARG A 41 7.05 3.29 14.23
CA ARG A 41 7.12 2.02 14.98
C ARG A 41 5.73 1.43 15.21
N GLN A 42 4.75 2.27 15.54
CA GLN A 42 3.36 1.85 15.73
C GLN A 42 2.77 1.33 14.42
N ALA A 43 3.01 2.04 13.31
CA ALA A 43 2.55 1.58 12.00
C ALA A 43 3.19 0.26 11.55
N MET A 44 4.51 0.11 11.73
CA MET A 44 5.20 -1.15 11.44
C MET A 44 4.66 -2.31 12.30
N THR A 45 4.42 -2.07 13.59
CA THR A 45 3.85 -3.09 14.49
C THR A 45 2.46 -3.51 14.03
N LYS A 46 1.59 -2.55 13.71
CA LYS A 46 0.24 -2.83 13.21
C LYS A 46 0.28 -3.62 11.90
N ALA A 47 1.22 -3.34 11.00
CA ALA A 47 1.39 -4.11 9.76
C ALA A 47 1.82 -5.55 10.05
N LYS A 48 2.71 -5.77 11.03
CA LYS A 48 3.10 -7.12 11.48
C LYS A 48 1.93 -7.89 12.06
N ASP A 49 1.15 -7.25 12.92
CA ASP A 49 -0.03 -7.86 13.52
C ASP A 49 -1.05 -8.25 12.42
N LEU A 50 -1.27 -7.38 11.42
CA LEU A 50 -2.15 -7.68 10.28
C LEU A 50 -1.62 -8.84 9.43
N ALA A 51 -0.30 -8.97 9.29
CA ALA A 51 0.33 -10.06 8.56
C ALA A 51 0.38 -11.39 9.34
N GLY A 52 0.00 -11.40 10.62
CA GLY A 52 0.15 -12.57 11.50
C GLY A 52 1.61 -12.90 11.83
N VAL A 53 2.51 -11.91 11.78
CA VAL A 53 3.92 -12.10 12.15
C VAL A 53 4.04 -12.16 13.68
N PRO A 54 4.58 -13.24 14.26
CA PRO A 54 4.74 -13.37 15.70
C PRO A 54 5.56 -12.23 16.30
N ARG A 55 5.19 -11.80 17.51
CA ARG A 55 6.01 -10.85 18.27
C ARG A 55 7.36 -11.50 18.57
N GLY A 56 8.44 -10.79 18.26
CA GLY A 56 9.81 -11.31 18.35
C GLY A 56 10.31 -12.09 17.13
N ALA A 57 9.49 -12.24 16.07
CA ALA A 57 9.94 -12.86 14.83
C ALA A 57 11.19 -12.14 14.28
N ARG A 58 12.21 -12.93 13.92
CA ARG A 58 13.46 -12.43 13.32
C ARG A 58 13.22 -12.02 11.88
N LEU A 59 13.74 -10.85 11.51
CA LEU A 59 13.82 -10.41 10.13
C LEU A 59 14.62 -11.43 9.32
N GLN A 60 14.01 -11.95 8.25
CA GLN A 60 14.67 -12.89 7.35
C GLN A 60 15.52 -12.15 6.32
N LYS A 61 14.93 -11.11 5.71
CA LYS A 61 15.58 -10.31 4.68
C LYS A 61 14.98 -8.92 4.60
N GLN A 62 15.80 -7.95 4.20
CA GLN A 62 15.36 -6.60 3.88
C GLN A 62 15.73 -6.27 2.44
N TYR A 63 14.87 -5.50 1.78
CA TYR A 63 15.11 -4.96 0.45
C TYR A 63 14.93 -3.44 0.48
N VAL A 64 15.78 -2.74 -0.26
CA VAL A 64 15.61 -1.32 -0.56
C VAL A 64 15.10 -1.20 -1.98
N VAL A 65 13.85 -0.74 -2.13
CA VAL A 65 13.24 -0.49 -3.45
C VAL A 65 13.51 0.96 -3.83
N THR A 66 14.23 1.18 -4.93
CA THR A 66 14.75 2.49 -5.33
C THR A 66 14.62 2.74 -6.82
N GLY A 67 14.49 4.01 -7.21
CA GLY A 67 14.54 4.46 -8.60
C GLY A 67 15.95 4.65 -9.16
N ASP A 68 16.99 4.39 -8.37
CA ASP A 68 18.38 4.45 -8.82
C ASP A 68 18.72 3.22 -9.67
N VAL A 69 18.83 3.42 -10.99
CA VAL A 69 19.12 2.35 -11.96
C VAL A 69 20.49 1.70 -11.74
N THR A 70 21.45 2.42 -11.14
CA THR A 70 22.79 1.89 -10.88
C THR A 70 22.78 0.80 -9.82
N LYS A 71 21.70 0.72 -9.01
CA LYS A 71 21.50 -0.31 -7.98
C LYS A 71 20.85 -1.58 -8.51
N ARG A 72 20.49 -1.64 -9.79
CA ARG A 72 19.90 -2.84 -10.40
C ARG A 72 20.86 -4.03 -10.28
N GLY A 73 20.33 -5.19 -9.87
CA GLY A 73 21.11 -6.42 -9.69
C GLY A 73 21.99 -6.45 -8.44
N GLN A 74 22.10 -5.35 -7.68
CA GLN A 74 22.90 -5.35 -6.45
C GLN A 74 22.16 -6.10 -5.32
N PRO A 75 22.85 -6.96 -4.56
CA PRO A 75 22.26 -7.66 -3.43
C PRO A 75 21.58 -6.69 -2.44
N GLY A 76 20.32 -6.98 -2.10
CA GLY A 76 19.53 -6.17 -1.17
C GLY A 76 18.86 -4.92 -1.78
N TYR A 77 19.15 -4.61 -3.04
CA TYR A 77 18.49 -3.53 -3.78
C TYR A 77 17.53 -4.07 -4.82
N VAL A 78 16.50 -3.29 -5.06
CA VAL A 78 15.46 -3.57 -6.03
C VAL A 78 15.20 -2.30 -6.82
N TYR A 79 15.47 -2.34 -8.12
CA TYR A 79 15.17 -1.20 -8.99
C TYR A 79 13.68 -1.15 -9.34
N ASN A 80 13.05 0.01 -9.15
CA ASN A 80 11.71 0.33 -9.62
C ASN A 80 11.60 1.83 -9.96
N SER A 81 11.34 2.13 -11.24
CA SER A 81 11.18 3.50 -11.74
C SER A 81 9.92 4.18 -11.20
N ASN A 82 8.89 3.42 -10.81
CA ASN A 82 7.69 3.99 -10.23
C ASN A 82 7.93 4.36 -8.76
N VAL A 83 7.89 5.67 -8.48
CA VAL A 83 8.14 6.26 -7.16
C VAL A 83 7.20 5.73 -6.07
N THR A 84 5.97 5.37 -6.43
CA THR A 84 4.97 4.87 -5.47
C THR A 84 5.28 3.46 -4.95
N HIS A 85 6.32 2.80 -5.48
CA HIS A 85 6.79 1.51 -4.99
C HIS A 85 8.08 1.62 -4.18
N GLN A 86 8.70 2.80 -4.13
CA GLN A 86 10.00 2.98 -3.50
C GLN A 86 9.89 3.02 -1.97
N GLY A 87 10.85 2.38 -1.31
CA GLY A 87 10.89 2.30 0.15
C GLY A 87 11.62 1.05 0.65
N ARG A 88 11.17 0.47 1.77
CA ARG A 88 11.85 -0.63 2.46
C ARG A 88 10.92 -1.80 2.72
N TYR A 89 11.33 -2.98 2.29
CA TYR A 89 10.49 -4.17 2.32
C TYR A 89 11.16 -5.19 3.25
N TYR A 90 10.39 -5.74 4.18
CA TYR A 90 10.88 -6.59 5.26
C TYR A 90 10.20 -7.95 5.17
N GLU A 91 10.99 -9.00 5.00
CA GLU A 91 10.53 -10.39 4.95
C GLU A 91 10.60 -11.02 6.35
N TYR A 92 9.50 -11.62 6.79
CA TYR A 92 9.36 -12.36 8.04
C TYR A 92 8.74 -13.73 7.77
N LEU A 93 8.77 -14.59 8.79
CA LEU A 93 8.00 -15.83 8.83
C LEU A 93 6.85 -15.67 9.83
N ASP A 94 5.69 -16.24 9.51
CA ASP A 94 4.66 -16.48 10.51
C ASP A 94 4.98 -17.71 11.39
N SER A 95 4.09 -18.04 12.33
CA SER A 95 4.26 -19.19 13.24
C SER A 95 4.28 -20.54 12.53
N GLU A 96 3.77 -20.60 11.30
CA GLU A 96 3.73 -21.82 10.47
C GLU A 96 4.93 -21.88 9.51
N GLY A 97 5.81 -20.88 9.53
CA GLY A 97 6.96 -20.80 8.64
C GLY A 97 6.63 -20.23 7.25
N ASN A 98 5.43 -19.69 7.04
CA ASN A 98 5.08 -19.04 5.77
C ASN A 98 5.65 -17.63 5.72
N LYS A 99 6.08 -17.22 4.52
CA LYS A 99 6.63 -15.87 4.30
C LYS A 99 5.54 -14.81 4.44
N LYS A 100 5.88 -13.72 5.11
CA LYS A 100 5.10 -12.48 5.18
C LYS A 100 6.00 -11.30 4.86
N PHE A 101 5.43 -10.28 4.24
CA PHE A 101 6.14 -9.07 3.88
C PHE A 101 5.48 -7.88 4.56
N ILE A 102 6.31 -7.02 5.13
CA ILE A 102 5.92 -5.71 5.61
C ILE A 102 6.57 -4.71 4.67
N VAL A 103 5.76 -3.86 4.06
CA VAL A 103 6.19 -2.97 3.00
C VAL A 103 6.04 -1.55 3.49
N GLU A 104 7.14 -0.82 3.49
CA GLU A 104 7.19 0.60 3.82
C GLU A 104 7.32 1.39 2.53
N HIS A 105 6.34 2.24 2.27
CA HIS A 105 6.40 3.24 1.21
C HIS A 105 6.83 4.56 1.84
N THR A 106 7.99 5.06 1.43
CA THR A 106 8.57 6.29 2.01
C THR A 106 8.52 7.48 1.06
N LYS A 107 8.29 7.25 -0.24
CA LYS A 107 8.26 8.31 -1.27
C LYS A 107 6.87 8.64 -1.78
N ASP A 108 5.85 7.94 -1.30
CA ASP A 108 4.44 8.22 -1.58
C ASP A 108 4.00 9.59 -0.99
N PHE A 109 4.82 10.18 -0.11
CA PHE A 109 4.70 11.56 0.33
C PHE A 109 4.81 12.55 -0.84
N ASP A 110 5.71 12.32 -1.80
CA ASP A 110 5.88 13.16 -2.99
C ASP A 110 4.64 13.14 -3.90
N GLN A 111 3.72 12.20 -3.68
CA GLN A 111 2.47 12.01 -4.40
C GLN A 111 1.24 12.35 -3.53
N GLY A 112 1.43 12.95 -2.35
CA GLY A 112 0.35 13.41 -1.48
C GLY A 112 -0.36 12.34 -0.65
N SER A 113 0.09 11.07 -0.71
CA SER A 113 -0.50 9.97 0.07
C SER A 113 0.17 9.79 1.44
N GLY A 114 1.41 10.23 1.60
CA GLY A 114 2.15 10.16 2.86
C GLY A 114 2.86 8.82 3.09
N ALA A 115 3.78 8.80 4.06
CA ALA A 115 4.55 7.59 4.39
C ALA A 115 3.67 6.58 5.12
N HIS A 116 3.75 5.31 4.73
CA HIS A 116 2.90 4.28 5.27
C HIS A 116 3.52 2.89 5.18
N PHE A 117 2.96 1.98 5.96
CA PHE A 117 3.18 0.55 5.82
C PHE A 117 1.96 -0.13 5.22
N HIS A 118 2.16 -1.30 4.62
CA HIS A 118 1.11 -2.31 4.49
C HIS A 118 1.70 -3.71 4.65
N ALA A 119 0.80 -4.66 4.87
CA ALA A 119 1.13 -6.07 4.98
C ALA A 119 0.91 -6.76 3.64
N ALA A 120 1.77 -7.70 3.29
CA ALA A 120 1.62 -8.52 2.10
C ALA A 120 2.00 -9.99 2.38
N ARG A 121 1.42 -10.89 1.59
CA ARG A 121 1.69 -12.33 1.60
C ARG A 121 2.04 -12.80 0.20
N PRO A 122 2.74 -13.94 0.04
CA PRO A 122 2.89 -14.60 -1.25
C PRO A 122 1.53 -14.72 -1.94
N LEU A 123 1.53 -14.50 -3.24
CA LEU A 123 0.34 -14.73 -4.05
C LEU A 123 -0.01 -16.23 -4.01
N ASP A 124 -1.24 -16.54 -3.64
CA ASP A 124 -1.80 -17.88 -3.80
C ASP A 124 -1.85 -18.22 -5.30
N ALA A 125 -1.91 -19.51 -5.68
CA ALA A 125 -1.96 -19.93 -7.08
C ALA A 125 -3.22 -19.46 -7.88
N ASN A 126 -4.04 -18.55 -7.34
CA ASN A 126 -5.26 -18.05 -7.96
C ASN A 126 -4.95 -16.95 -9.01
N PRO A 127 -5.18 -17.22 -10.31
CA PRO A 127 -4.85 -16.30 -11.41
C PRO A 127 -5.84 -15.13 -11.58
N TYR A 128 -6.92 -15.06 -10.79
CA TYR A 128 -7.98 -14.04 -10.96
C TYR A 128 -7.81 -12.77 -10.12
N SER A 129 -6.67 -12.60 -9.45
CA SER A 129 -6.44 -11.36 -8.72
C SER A 129 -6.16 -10.20 -9.66
N ASN A 130 -6.94 -9.14 -9.49
CA ASN A 130 -6.74 -7.88 -10.19
C ASN A 130 -5.34 -7.29 -9.89
N ASN A 131 -4.77 -6.53 -10.84
CA ASN A 131 -3.42 -5.97 -10.74
C ASN A 131 -3.20 -4.96 -9.58
N ARG A 132 -4.25 -4.51 -8.89
CA ARG A 132 -4.18 -3.49 -7.82
C ARG A 132 -3.97 -4.07 -6.42
N ASP A 133 -4.23 -5.37 -6.25
CA ASP A 133 -4.07 -6.05 -4.97
C ASP A 133 -2.64 -6.51 -4.70
N TYR A 134 -1.67 -6.07 -5.51
CA TYR A 134 -0.30 -6.57 -5.44
C TYR A 134 0.75 -5.55 -5.05
N THR A 135 1.73 -6.05 -4.31
CA THR A 135 3.04 -5.45 -4.12
C THR A 135 4.01 -6.09 -5.10
N LEU A 136 4.78 -5.26 -5.82
CA LEU A 136 5.80 -5.72 -6.73
C LEU A 136 7.15 -5.72 -6.02
N LEU A 137 7.78 -6.89 -5.89
CA LEU A 137 9.16 -7.00 -5.45
C LEU A 137 10.07 -7.12 -6.68
N GLY A 138 10.37 -5.96 -7.28
CA GLY A 138 11.46 -5.80 -8.25
C GLY A 138 11.26 -6.26 -9.68
N THR A 139 12.25 -5.92 -10.51
CA THR A 139 12.51 -6.37 -11.88
C THR A 139 13.57 -7.49 -11.86
N ASP A 140 13.57 -8.37 -12.85
CA ASP A 140 14.54 -9.46 -12.93
C ASP A 140 15.97 -8.96 -13.19
N GLU A 141 16.93 -9.89 -13.16
CA GLU A 141 18.36 -9.64 -13.38
C GLU A 141 18.65 -9.02 -14.76
N SER A 142 17.72 -9.12 -15.72
CA SER A 142 17.80 -8.52 -17.06
C SER A 142 17.16 -7.13 -17.15
N GLY A 143 16.55 -6.64 -16.06
CA GLY A 143 15.79 -5.39 -16.06
C GLY A 143 14.43 -5.49 -16.76
N GLY A 144 14.02 -6.71 -17.13
CA GLY A 144 12.68 -7.05 -17.58
C GLY A 144 11.75 -7.38 -16.40
N SER A 145 10.46 -7.42 -16.70
CA SER A 145 9.27 -7.71 -15.87
C SER A 145 9.40 -8.17 -14.41
N VAL A 146 8.39 -7.77 -13.63
CA VAL A 146 8.25 -8.01 -12.18
C VAL A 146 8.57 -9.44 -11.76
N VAL A 147 9.53 -9.64 -10.86
CA VAL A 147 9.97 -10.99 -10.45
C VAL A 147 8.93 -11.66 -9.55
N LYS A 148 8.31 -10.92 -8.63
CA LYS A 148 7.31 -11.48 -7.69
C LYS A 148 6.21 -10.49 -7.33
N LYS A 149 4.97 -10.95 -7.46
CA LYS A 149 3.76 -10.27 -6.97
C LYS A 149 3.39 -10.84 -5.60
N TYR A 150 3.14 -9.97 -4.64
CA TYR A 150 2.67 -10.32 -3.30
C TYR A 150 1.31 -9.70 -3.05
N MET A 151 0.35 -10.50 -2.58
CA MET A 151 -0.99 -10.04 -2.28
C MET A 151 -0.98 -9.12 -1.06
N LYS A 152 -1.55 -7.92 -1.17
CA LYS A 152 -1.80 -7.03 -0.04
C LYS A 152 -2.80 -7.67 0.90
N ILE A 153 -2.54 -7.58 2.20
CA ILE A 153 -3.45 -8.03 3.25
C ILE A 153 -4.23 -6.81 3.71
N LYS A 154 -5.55 -6.90 3.60
CA LYS A 154 -6.49 -5.88 4.06
C LYS A 154 -7.02 -6.25 5.43
N ASP A 155 -7.35 -5.25 6.23
CA ASP A 155 -8.12 -5.45 7.46
C ASP A 155 -9.62 -5.66 7.14
N ASN A 156 -10.43 -5.79 8.19
CA ASN A 156 -11.87 -6.04 8.07
C ASN A 156 -12.64 -4.90 7.38
N SER A 157 -12.06 -3.70 7.29
CA SER A 157 -12.65 -2.55 6.58
C SER A 157 -12.26 -2.52 5.08
N GLY A 158 -11.30 -3.36 4.66
CA GLY A 158 -10.75 -3.33 3.31
C GLY A 158 -9.54 -2.40 3.15
N GLU A 159 -9.16 -1.67 4.20
CA GLU A 159 -7.94 -0.84 4.22
C GLU A 159 -6.69 -1.71 4.45
N HIS A 160 -5.57 -1.31 3.86
CA HIS A 160 -4.27 -1.96 4.02
C HIS A 160 -3.15 -0.97 4.29
N HIS A 161 -3.34 0.31 3.97
CA HIS A 161 -2.40 1.37 4.29
C HIS A 161 -2.47 1.69 5.78
N ILE A 162 -1.30 1.76 6.40
CA ILE A 162 -1.11 2.09 7.80
C ILE A 162 -0.16 3.27 7.82
N TYR A 163 -0.73 4.46 7.73
CA TYR A 163 0.01 5.71 7.67
C TYR A 163 0.69 6.02 9.00
N TYR A 164 1.78 6.78 8.91
CA TYR A 164 2.48 7.32 10.08
C TYR A 164 3.05 8.71 9.80
N HIS A 165 3.25 9.45 10.87
CA HIS A 165 3.93 10.73 10.81
C HIS A 165 5.43 10.55 10.56
N VAL A 166 5.94 11.28 9.57
CA VAL A 166 7.37 11.56 9.46
C VAL A 166 7.61 12.84 10.23
N GLU A 167 8.11 12.73 11.47
CA GLU A 167 8.69 13.89 12.16
C GLU A 167 9.82 14.41 11.27
N ASN A 168 9.83 15.72 10.99
CA ASN A 168 10.90 16.33 10.19
C ASN A 168 12.27 15.92 10.78
N PRO A 169 13.18 15.36 9.97
CA PRO A 169 14.50 14.95 10.42
C PRO A 169 15.36 16.12 10.90
#